data_AF-A0A1I9GBH3-F1
#
_entry.id   AF-A0A1I9GBH3-F1
#
_cell.length_a   1.000
_cell.length_b   1.000
_cell.length_c   1.000
_cell.angle_alpha   90.00
_cell.angle_beta   90.00
_cell.angle_gamma   90.00
#
_symmetry.space_group_name_H-M   'P 1'
#
loop_
_entity.id
_entity.type
_entity.pdbx_description
1 polymer ?
#
loop_
_entity_poly.entity_id
_entity_poly.type
_entity_poly.pdbx_seq_one_letter_code
_entity_poly.pdbx_strand_id
1 'polypeptide(L)'
;MCQSGLTRVITFLPFYLLHNHSRFPFEIREFGTQNWILVTSQACIGFWPSQKESRKYVVARYGGTVEESILFPITESFEGFCKIDNDYLGVYVTITICESSSIIKLESFEPGMAPAIIMNATKKSVDFGQKGTQSKKTLGPWESCAFTWTDVI
;
A
#
# COMPACT_ATOMS: atom_id res chain seq x y z
N MET A 1 3.96 14.19 56.72
CA MET A 1 3.11 14.01 55.52
C MET A 1 4.01 13.47 54.42
N CYS A 2 4.09 12.14 54.27
CA CYS A 2 5.01 11.51 53.32
C CYS A 2 4.44 11.65 51.91
N GLN A 3 5.00 12.58 51.12
CA GLN A 3 4.75 12.60 49.68
C GLN A 3 5.53 11.44 49.05
N SER A 4 4.90 10.28 48.97
CA SER A 4 5.41 9.19 48.12
C SER A 4 5.21 9.63 46.66
N GLY A 5 6.28 10.16 46.06
CA GLY A 5 6.28 10.52 44.64
C GLY A 5 6.31 9.25 43.79
N LEU A 6 5.16 8.83 43.26
CA LEU A 6 5.10 7.75 42.28
C LEU A 6 5.92 8.12 41.03
N THR A 7 6.76 7.20 40.55
CA THR A 7 7.49 7.37 39.29
C THR A 7 6.50 7.53 38.13
N ARG A 8 6.55 8.66 37.43
CA ARG A 8 5.81 8.85 36.18
C ARG A 8 6.69 8.38 35.02
N VAL A 9 6.16 7.48 34.21
CA VAL A 9 6.79 7.06 32.95
C VAL A 9 6.23 7.92 31.83
N ILE A 10 7.11 8.59 31.08
CA ILE A 10 6.77 9.34 29.87
C ILE A 10 7.35 8.55 28.69
N THR A 11 6.50 8.19 27.73
CA THR A 11 6.89 7.45 26.53
C THR A 11 6.70 8.33 25.30
N PHE A 12 7.74 8.48 24.49
CA PHE A 12 7.64 9.07 23.17
C PHE A 12 7.36 7.97 22.16
N LEU A 13 6.31 8.14 21.37
CA LEU A 13 5.89 7.22 20.33
C LEU A 13 5.91 7.95 18.98
N PRO A 14 6.30 7.27 17.89
CA PRO A 14 6.09 7.81 16.55
C PRO A 14 4.60 8.02 16.31
N PHE A 15 4.25 9.14 15.66
CA PHE A 15 2.87 9.39 15.26
C PHE A 15 2.47 8.47 14.09
N TYR A 16 3.32 8.30 13.09
CA TYR A 16 3.05 7.40 11.96
C TYR A 16 3.65 6.01 12.23
N LEU A 17 2.84 4.97 12.02
CA LEU A 17 3.22 3.58 12.19
C LEU A 17 3.02 2.83 10.88
N LEU A 18 4.06 2.17 10.39
CA LEU A 18 4.00 1.30 9.23
C LEU A 18 3.83 -0.14 9.72
N HIS A 19 2.69 -0.75 9.42
CA HIS A 19 2.36 -2.11 9.83
C HIS A 19 2.27 -3.02 8.60
N ASN A 20 3.28 -3.86 8.41
CA ASN A 20 3.28 -4.86 7.35
C ASN A 20 2.54 -6.12 7.82
N HIS A 21 1.32 -6.31 7.34
CA HIS A 21 0.51 -7.50 7.59
C HIS A 21 0.54 -8.46 6.39
N SER A 22 1.71 -8.60 5.76
CA SER A 22 1.96 -9.58 4.69
C SER A 22 3.11 -10.52 5.05
N ARG A 23 3.26 -11.58 4.26
CA ARG A 23 4.42 -12.50 4.33
C ARG A 23 5.67 -11.95 3.64
N PHE A 24 5.55 -10.88 2.86
CA PHE A 24 6.62 -10.31 2.06
C PHE A 24 7.18 -9.05 2.73
N PRO A 25 8.47 -8.74 2.58
CA PRO A 25 8.98 -7.42 2.95
C PRO A 25 8.40 -6.35 2.02
N PHE A 26 8.12 -5.17 2.56
CA PHE A 26 7.80 -3.98 1.77
C PHE A 26 8.90 -2.93 1.93
N GLU A 27 9.11 -2.14 0.88
CA GLU A 27 9.90 -0.93 0.93
C GLU A 27 8.98 0.27 0.69
N ILE A 28 9.05 1.27 1.56
CA ILE A 28 8.21 2.47 1.50
C ILE A 28 9.09 3.69 1.32
N ARG A 29 8.62 4.63 0.50
CA ARG A 29 9.33 5.88 0.23
C ARG A 29 8.36 7.06 0.21
N GLU A 30 8.79 8.15 0.81
CA GLU A 30 8.08 9.42 0.74
C GLU A 30 8.09 9.99 -0.67
N PHE A 31 6.97 10.57 -1.09
CA PHE A 31 6.91 11.29 -2.35
C PHE A 31 7.99 12.40 -2.40
N GLY A 32 8.71 12.49 -3.52
CA GLY A 32 9.81 13.44 -3.69
C GLY A 32 11.15 13.05 -3.04
N THR A 33 11.24 11.92 -2.35
CA THR A 33 12.50 11.42 -1.75
C THR A 33 13.05 10.21 -2.50
N GLN A 34 14.30 9.83 -2.21
CA GLN A 34 14.97 8.65 -2.79
C GLN A 34 15.24 7.53 -1.77
N ASN A 35 14.99 7.78 -0.48
CA ASN A 35 15.31 6.85 0.59
C ASN A 35 14.17 5.87 0.81
N TRP A 36 14.46 4.58 0.68
CA TRP A 36 13.53 3.50 0.97
C TRP A 36 13.66 3.04 2.42
N ILE A 37 12.53 2.80 3.05
CA ILE A 37 12.44 2.23 4.40
C ILE A 37 11.94 0.80 4.26
N LEU A 38 12.76 -0.15 4.70
CA LEU A 38 12.39 -1.56 4.74
C LEU A 38 11.46 -1.84 5.91
N VAL A 39 10.28 -2.38 5.62
CA VAL A 39 9.33 -2.91 6.61
C VAL A 39 9.27 -4.43 6.43
N THR A 40 9.95 -5.14 7.30
CA THR A 40 9.98 -6.61 7.25
C THR A 40 8.58 -7.20 7.45
N SER A 41 8.39 -8.42 6.96
CA SER A 41 7.16 -9.21 7.17
C SER A 41 6.73 -9.18 8.64
N GLN A 42 5.43 -8.95 8.88
CA GLN A 42 4.80 -8.91 10.21
C GLN A 42 5.33 -7.82 11.17
N ALA A 43 6.14 -6.88 10.69
CA ALA A 43 6.67 -5.81 11.54
C ALA A 43 5.73 -4.60 11.62
N CYS A 44 5.77 -3.94 12.76
CA CYS A 44 5.20 -2.61 12.96
C CYS A 44 6.33 -1.66 13.41
N ILE A 45 6.65 -0.66 12.59
CA ILE A 45 7.74 0.27 12.85
C ILE A 45 7.28 1.73 12.83
N GLY A 46 8.00 2.57 13.55
CA GLY A 46 7.80 4.02 13.48
C GLY A 46 8.20 4.59 12.12
N PHE A 47 7.50 5.63 11.70
CA PHE A 47 7.78 6.37 10.49
C PHE A 47 7.79 7.88 10.76
N TRP A 48 8.79 8.56 10.21
CA TRP A 48 9.02 10.00 10.42
C TRP A 48 9.09 10.71 9.07
N PRO A 49 7.94 11.08 8.50
CA PRO A 49 7.89 11.82 7.25
C PRO A 49 8.62 13.16 7.34
N SER A 50 9.43 13.46 6.33
CA SER A 50 10.15 14.72 6.14
C SER A 50 9.42 15.72 5.24
N GLN A 51 8.34 15.29 4.58
CA GLN A 51 7.44 16.14 3.78
C GLN A 51 6.91 17.33 4.60
N LYS A 52 7.02 18.54 4.02
CA LYS A 52 6.60 19.80 4.67
C LYS A 52 5.11 20.08 4.50
N GLU A 53 4.53 19.50 3.45
CA GLU A 53 3.13 19.63 3.08
C GLU A 53 2.24 19.05 4.16
N SER A 54 1.06 19.66 4.37
CA SER A 54 0.09 19.16 5.35
C SER A 54 -0.38 17.76 4.98
N ARG A 55 -0.71 17.55 3.71
CA ARG A 55 -1.06 16.24 3.13
C ARG A 55 0.21 15.58 2.61
N LYS A 56 0.47 14.35 3.07
CA LYS A 56 1.70 13.61 2.78
C LYS A 56 1.37 12.34 2.04
N TYR A 57 2.21 11.97 1.09
CA TYR A 57 2.03 10.77 0.28
C TYR A 57 3.27 9.89 0.33
N VAL A 58 3.03 8.61 0.16
CA VAL A 58 4.08 7.61 0.03
C VAL A 58 3.77 6.69 -1.15
N VAL A 59 4.81 6.01 -1.62
CA VAL A 59 4.69 4.83 -2.49
C VAL A 59 5.24 3.62 -1.75
N ALA A 60 4.77 2.45 -2.12
CA ALA A 60 5.27 1.17 -1.62
C ALA A 60 5.71 0.29 -2.79
N ARG A 61 6.64 -0.62 -2.54
CA ARG A 61 7.00 -1.71 -3.44
C ARG A 61 7.31 -2.97 -2.64
N TYR A 62 7.29 -4.12 -3.29
CA TYR A 62 7.77 -5.35 -2.67
C TYR A 62 9.30 -5.28 -2.53
N GLY A 63 9.84 -5.81 -1.44
CA GLY A 63 11.28 -5.76 -1.19
C GLY A 63 12.05 -6.43 -2.33
N GLY A 64 12.99 -5.69 -2.93
CA GLY A 64 13.80 -6.17 -4.05
C GLY A 64 13.16 -6.03 -5.43
N THR A 65 11.95 -5.47 -5.54
CA THR A 65 11.33 -5.12 -6.84
C THR A 65 11.64 -3.67 -7.22
N VAL A 66 11.38 -3.31 -8.48
CA VAL A 66 11.57 -1.94 -8.99
C VAL A 66 10.23 -1.22 -9.14
N GLU A 67 9.18 -1.97 -9.47
CA GLU A 67 7.85 -1.45 -9.73
C GLU A 67 7.22 -0.91 -8.44
N GLU A 68 6.68 0.30 -8.54
CA GLU A 68 6.13 1.03 -7.41
C GLU A 68 4.61 1.03 -7.44
N SER A 69 4.02 1.22 -6.27
CA SER A 69 2.59 1.44 -6.16
C SER A 69 2.23 2.83 -6.68
N ILE A 70 0.97 3.02 -7.05
CA ILE A 70 0.39 4.37 -7.08
C ILE A 70 0.52 5.05 -5.70
N LEU A 71 0.53 6.38 -5.71
CA LEU A 71 0.62 7.19 -4.50
C LEU A 71 -0.62 7.00 -3.63
N PHE A 72 -0.41 6.89 -2.31
CA PHE A 72 -1.48 6.92 -1.32
C PHE A 72 -1.15 7.89 -0.18
N PRO A 73 -2.16 8.55 0.40
CA PRO A 73 -1.95 9.52 1.48
C PRO A 73 -1.52 8.79 2.77
N ILE A 74 -1.03 9.48 3.79
CA ILE A 74 -0.81 8.91 5.15
C ILE A 74 -1.43 9.75 6.26
N THR A 75 -2.05 10.88 5.89
CA THR A 75 -2.54 11.93 6.80
C THR A 75 -4.06 11.96 6.93
N GLU A 76 -4.76 11.04 6.26
CA GLU A 76 -6.22 10.93 6.26
C GLU A 76 -6.63 9.46 6.23
N SER A 77 -7.84 9.17 6.68
CA SER A 77 -8.38 7.82 6.60
C SER A 77 -8.49 7.39 5.14
N PHE A 78 -7.99 6.20 4.83
CA PHE A 78 -7.91 5.69 3.48
C PHE A 78 -8.00 4.17 3.50
N GLU A 79 -8.71 3.60 2.55
CA GLU A 79 -8.76 2.16 2.34
C GLU A 79 -8.82 1.91 0.84
N GLY A 80 -7.80 1.25 0.30
CA GLY A 80 -7.71 1.11 -1.13
C GLY A 80 -6.63 0.16 -1.61
N PHE A 81 -6.88 -0.42 -2.78
CA PHE A 81 -5.91 -1.20 -3.51
C PHE A 81 -4.97 -0.28 -4.28
N CYS A 82 -3.68 -0.31 -3.94
CA CYS A 82 -2.65 0.45 -4.61
C CYS A 82 -1.94 -0.46 -5.63
N LYS A 83 -2.28 -0.29 -6.90
CA LYS A 83 -1.74 -1.10 -8.01
C LYS A 83 -0.22 -0.98 -8.09
N ILE A 84 0.46 -2.11 -8.28
CA ILE A 84 1.88 -2.23 -8.67
C ILE A 84 1.93 -3.03 -9.97
N ASP A 85 2.68 -2.58 -10.96
CA ASP A 85 2.72 -3.22 -12.28
C ASP A 85 3.68 -4.43 -12.34
N ASN A 86 3.50 -5.39 -11.43
CA ASN A 86 4.28 -6.63 -11.35
C ASN A 86 3.41 -7.85 -10.97
N ASP A 87 4.03 -9.01 -10.77
CA ASP A 87 3.36 -10.28 -10.48
C ASP A 87 2.54 -10.28 -9.18
N TYR A 88 2.82 -9.34 -8.26
CA TYR A 88 2.06 -9.20 -7.03
C TYR A 88 0.80 -8.33 -7.19
N LEU A 89 0.61 -7.71 -8.36
CA LEU A 89 -0.52 -6.86 -8.76
C LEU A 89 -0.69 -5.56 -7.96
N GLY A 90 -0.27 -5.53 -6.69
CA GLY A 90 -0.36 -4.36 -5.83
C GLY A 90 -0.27 -4.68 -4.35
N VAL A 91 -0.63 -3.69 -3.56
CA VAL A 91 -0.71 -3.75 -2.09
C VAL A 91 -2.04 -3.15 -1.66
N TYR A 92 -2.74 -3.84 -0.76
CA TYR A 92 -3.93 -3.30 -0.13
C TYR A 92 -3.50 -2.46 1.07
N VAL A 93 -3.94 -1.21 1.11
CA VAL A 93 -3.52 -0.24 2.12
C VAL A 93 -4.72 0.24 2.91
N THR A 94 -4.59 0.19 4.23
CA THR A 94 -5.58 0.74 5.15
C THR A 94 -4.90 1.71 6.09
N ILE A 95 -5.44 2.93 6.18
CA ILE A 95 -4.92 4.00 7.02
C ILE A 95 -5.99 4.35 8.04
N THR A 96 -5.64 4.14 9.30
CA THR A 96 -6.48 4.47 10.45
C THR A 96 -5.89 5.66 11.18
N ILE A 97 -6.64 6.78 11.20
CA ILE A 97 -6.29 7.96 11.97
C ILE A 97 -6.87 7.83 13.37
N CYS A 98 -6.00 7.91 14.37
CA CYS A 98 -6.33 7.94 15.79
C CYS A 98 -5.98 9.32 16.37
N GLU A 99 -6.34 9.57 17.63
CA GLU A 99 -6.05 10.84 18.30
C GLU A 99 -4.55 11.16 18.37
N SER A 100 -3.72 10.13 18.58
CA SER A 100 -2.28 10.26 18.77
C SER A 100 -1.43 9.46 17.79
N SER A 101 -2.04 8.92 16.73
CA SER A 101 -1.32 8.15 15.71
C SER A 101 -2.03 8.08 14.36
N SER A 102 -1.27 7.74 13.32
CA SER A 102 -1.75 7.28 12.02
C SER A 102 -1.13 5.91 11.76
N ILE A 103 -1.97 4.89 11.62
CA ILE A 103 -1.54 3.50 11.37
C ILE A 103 -1.72 3.20 9.89
N ILE A 104 -0.62 2.96 9.19
CA ILE A 104 -0.56 2.60 7.78
C ILE A 104 -0.34 1.09 7.70
N LYS A 105 -1.42 0.34 7.50
CA LYS A 105 -1.40 -1.11 7.34
C LYS A 105 -1.23 -1.46 5.86
N LEU A 106 -0.27 -2.35 5.58
CA LEU A 106 0.04 -2.88 4.26
C LEU A 106 -0.24 -4.38 4.21
N GLU A 107 -1.01 -4.81 3.22
CA GLU A 107 -1.36 -6.21 2.99
C GLU A 107 -1.04 -6.61 1.56
N SER A 108 -0.45 -7.80 1.37
CA SER A 108 -0.20 -8.30 0.02
C SER A 108 -1.52 -8.61 -0.67
N PHE A 109 -1.62 -8.30 -1.95
CA PHE A 109 -2.76 -8.72 -2.73
C PHE A 109 -2.73 -10.24 -2.91
N GLU A 110 -3.85 -10.90 -2.61
CA GLU A 110 -4.02 -12.32 -2.82
C GLU A 110 -4.99 -12.54 -3.98
N PRO A 111 -4.87 -13.62 -4.77
CA PRO A 111 -5.73 -13.85 -5.93
C PRO A 111 -7.24 -13.79 -5.64
N GLY A 112 -7.65 -14.19 -4.44
CA GLY A 112 -9.05 -14.11 -3.99
C GLY A 112 -9.58 -12.68 -3.76
N MET A 113 -8.72 -11.67 -3.76
CA MET A 113 -9.09 -10.26 -3.64
C MET A 113 -9.43 -9.61 -4.99
N ALA A 114 -9.15 -10.29 -6.10
CA ALA A 114 -9.47 -9.76 -7.43
C ALA A 114 -11.00 -9.65 -7.60
N PRO A 115 -11.54 -8.48 -7.98
CA PRO A 115 -12.98 -8.31 -8.21
C PRO A 115 -13.51 -9.19 -9.35
N ALA A 116 -12.67 -9.49 -10.34
CA ALA A 116 -13.03 -10.35 -11.46
C ALA A 116 -11.80 -11.06 -12.05
N ILE A 117 -12.03 -12.23 -12.64
CA ILE A 117 -11.11 -12.90 -13.55
C ILE A 117 -11.65 -12.75 -14.96
N ILE A 118 -10.84 -12.20 -15.86
CA ILE A 118 -11.19 -12.08 -17.28
C ILE A 118 -10.62 -13.29 -18.00
N MET A 119 -11.47 -14.03 -18.71
CA MET A 119 -11.09 -15.23 -19.46
C MET A 119 -11.46 -15.07 -20.93
N ASN A 120 -10.47 -15.25 -21.82
CA ASN A 120 -10.70 -15.25 -23.25
C ASN A 120 -10.89 -16.69 -23.74
N ALA A 121 -12.13 -17.18 -23.71
CA ALA A 121 -12.48 -18.51 -24.23
C ALA A 121 -12.68 -18.54 -25.77
N THR A 122 -12.00 -17.66 -26.51
CA THR A 122 -12.12 -17.56 -27.96
C THR A 122 -10.79 -17.85 -28.66
N LYS A 123 -10.83 -18.01 -29.98
CA LYS A 123 -9.63 -18.24 -30.81
C LYS A 123 -8.92 -16.95 -31.25
N LYS A 124 -9.37 -15.77 -30.81
CA LYS A 124 -8.81 -14.47 -31.19
C LYS A 124 -8.36 -13.71 -29.95
N SER A 125 -7.40 -12.80 -30.11
CA SER A 125 -7.04 -11.89 -29.01
C SER A 125 -8.17 -10.89 -28.74
N VAL A 126 -8.34 -10.53 -27.46
CA VAL A 126 -9.36 -9.60 -26.99
C VAL A 126 -8.69 -8.46 -26.23
N ASP A 127 -8.99 -7.23 -26.64
CA ASP A 127 -8.57 -6.02 -25.92
C ASP A 127 -9.66 -5.58 -24.96
N PHE A 128 -9.27 -5.28 -23.72
CA PHE A 128 -10.17 -4.77 -22.69
C PHE A 128 -9.49 -3.67 -21.87
N GLY A 129 -10.28 -2.86 -21.17
CA GLY A 129 -9.76 -1.80 -20.31
C GLY A 129 -10.87 -1.14 -19.49
N GLN A 130 -10.47 -0.45 -18.42
CA GLN A 130 -11.37 0.33 -17.59
C GLN A 130 -11.81 1.59 -18.35
N LYS A 131 -13.12 1.86 -18.35
CA LYS A 131 -13.67 3.04 -19.02
C LYS A 131 -13.08 4.31 -18.37
N GLY A 132 -12.54 5.21 -19.18
CA GLY A 132 -11.92 6.45 -18.71
C GLY A 132 -10.40 6.37 -18.56
N THR A 133 -9.82 5.17 -18.59
CA THR A 133 -8.37 4.97 -18.49
C THR A 133 -7.78 4.71 -19.89
N GLN A 134 -6.58 5.22 -20.17
CA GLN A 134 -5.89 4.94 -21.44
C GLN A 134 -5.24 3.54 -21.49
N SER A 135 -5.09 2.89 -20.32
CA SER A 135 -4.51 1.56 -20.19
C SER A 135 -5.46 0.50 -20.74
N LYS A 136 -5.07 -0.14 -21.84
CA LYS A 136 -5.72 -1.35 -22.37
C LYS A 136 -4.81 -2.56 -22.15
N LYS A 137 -5.42 -3.71 -21.89
CA LYS A 137 -4.75 -5.01 -21.83
C LYS A 137 -5.27 -5.88 -22.97
N THR A 138 -4.37 -6.64 -23.57
CA THR A 138 -4.70 -7.64 -24.58
C THR A 138 -4.59 -9.01 -23.95
N LEU A 139 -5.64 -9.83 -24.10
CA LEU A 139 -5.68 -11.21 -23.66
C LEU A 139 -5.66 -12.13 -24.88
N GLY A 140 -4.69 -13.02 -24.97
CA GLY A 140 -4.54 -13.98 -26.05
C GLY A 140 -5.62 -15.06 -26.04
N PRO A 141 -5.74 -15.86 -27.11
CA PRO A 141 -6.67 -16.98 -27.18
C PRO A 141 -6.46 -17.97 -26.02
N TRP A 142 -7.54 -18.34 -25.34
CA TRP A 142 -7.55 -19.29 -24.21
C TRP A 142 -6.76 -18.85 -22.97
N GLU A 143 -6.43 -17.57 -22.86
CA GLU A 143 -5.76 -17.00 -21.69
C GLU A 143 -6.75 -16.45 -20.65
N SER A 144 -6.28 -16.28 -19.42
CA SER A 144 -7.00 -15.61 -18.35
C SER A 144 -6.07 -14.69 -17.55
N CYS A 145 -6.65 -13.65 -16.97
CA CYS A 145 -5.92 -12.76 -16.07
C CYS A 145 -6.84 -12.19 -14.97
N ALA A 146 -6.27 -11.87 -13.82
CA ALA A 146 -6.96 -11.10 -12.80
C ALA A 146 -7.15 -9.64 -13.25
N PHE A 147 -8.34 -9.10 -13.02
CA PHE A 147 -8.64 -7.68 -13.22
C PHE A 147 -8.57 -6.94 -11.89
N THR A 148 -7.84 -5.83 -11.87
CA THR A 148 -7.78 -4.89 -10.75
C THR A 148 -8.01 -3.48 -11.28
N TRP A 149 -8.57 -2.60 -10.44
CA TRP A 149 -8.73 -1.19 -10.78
C TRP A 149 -7.38 -0.52 -10.98
N THR A 150 -7.30 0.41 -11.94
CA THR A 150 -6.07 1.14 -12.26
C THR A 150 -5.85 2.36 -11.37
N ASP A 151 -6.92 2.85 -10.75
CA ASP A 151 -6.95 4.09 -9.97
C ASP A 151 -7.56 3.80 -8.60
N VAL A 152 -7.10 4.48 -7.57
CA VAL A 152 -7.81 4.49 -6.28
C VAL A 152 -8.97 5.49 -6.38
N ILE A 153 -10.18 5.04 -6.08
CA ILE A 153 -11.42 5.85 -6.11
C ILE A 153 -11.38 6.90 -5.00
#